data_AF-A0A8H3SXL3-F1
#
_entry.id   AF-A0A8H3SXL3-F1
#
_cell.length_a   1.000
_cell.length_b   1.000
_cell.length_c   1.000
_cell.angle_alpha   90.00
_cell.angle_beta   90.00
_cell.angle_gamma   90.00
#
_symmetry.space_group_name_H-M   'P 1'
#
loop_
_entity.id
_entity.type
_entity.pdbx_description
1 polymer ?
#
loop_
_entity_poly.entity_id
_entity_poly.type
_entity_poly.pdbx_seq_one_letter_code
_entity_poly.pdbx_strand_id
1 'polypeptide(L)'
;MLTRPTAILIFSLVFLNLYLFHRLIRQPVVPISPTIAPTPSPAAAEIQIHLPPQQSPQITTTTTTEDPTTLFPTTTLTTITTHTTTSTSTTTSTHPHKTHTHTHPQPTSHSIPHKLWQKTGTKGLTSQAESWISTWTTLNPHLRHEILTETSSLAYVETNFRPIWPEIADLYTSLSVPILRADLLRLLILYIDGGIWSDLDVSCEVPISQWPIPPTANVVVGIEFDGWQFASWTVMSTPGNAHIYHAIEYVAGRLEGLARENNVTVGEVTMEMIPDVVDVTGPQAITVALLETISEEVGRGVGKEEIEGIGEGGVLLGDVLVLPQASFAALQGGMPQGQGEYFVSHHYAGSWKNEVGGEEGVKEDDGQEQDGEEEVVIVVEDGDEGADGEGDGGKEEGSE
;
A
#
# COMPACT_ATOMS: atom_id res chain seq x y z
N MET A 1 -24.21 -1.34 -37.40
CA MET A 1 -23.18 -0.32 -37.09
C MET A 1 -23.27 -0.08 -35.60
N LEU A 2 -22.17 -0.20 -34.86
CA LEU A 2 -22.18 0.15 -33.43
C LEU A 2 -22.52 1.64 -33.29
N THR A 3 -23.36 1.98 -32.32
CA THR A 3 -23.57 3.38 -31.95
C THR A 3 -22.24 3.93 -31.39
N ARG A 4 -21.99 5.22 -31.61
CA ARG A 4 -20.79 5.91 -31.10
C ARG A 4 -20.51 5.64 -29.60
N PRO A 5 -21.50 5.72 -28.68
CA PRO A 5 -21.25 5.43 -27.27
C PRO A 5 -20.83 3.98 -27.01
N THR A 6 -21.46 3.00 -27.68
CA THR A 6 -21.08 1.58 -27.55
C THR A 6 -19.67 1.32 -28.11
N ALA A 7 -19.28 2.01 -29.18
CA ALA A 7 -17.92 1.92 -29.72
C ALA A 7 -16.88 2.51 -28.77
N ILE A 8 -17.15 3.63 -28.10
CA ILE A 8 -16.26 4.25 -27.11
C ILE A 8 -16.11 3.34 -25.89
N LEU A 9 -17.21 2.82 -25.34
CA LEU A 9 -17.17 1.91 -24.19
C LEU A 9 -16.33 0.66 -24.50
N ILE A 10 -16.55 0.04 -25.67
CA ILE A 10 -15.78 -1.14 -26.08
C ILE A 10 -14.31 -0.78 -26.27
N PHE A 11 -13.99 0.39 -26.84
CA PHE A 11 -12.61 0.82 -27.02
C PHE A 11 -11.92 1.08 -25.67
N SER A 12 -12.59 1.75 -24.73
CA SER A 12 -12.08 1.97 -23.37
C SER A 12 -11.88 0.66 -22.61
N LEU A 13 -12.82 -0.28 -22.71
CA LEU A 13 -12.68 -1.61 -22.10
C LEU A 13 -11.53 -2.40 -22.74
N VAL A 14 -11.35 -2.34 -24.06
CA VAL A 14 -10.23 -2.99 -24.75
C VAL A 14 -8.89 -2.35 -24.38
N PHE A 15 -8.81 -1.02 -24.28
CA PHE A 15 -7.60 -0.34 -23.85
C PHE A 15 -7.27 -0.61 -22.39
N LEU A 16 -8.28 -0.62 -21.51
CA LEU A 16 -8.11 -1.01 -20.12
C LEU A 16 -7.65 -2.47 -20.05
N ASN A 17 -8.27 -3.39 -20.80
CA ASN A 17 -7.90 -4.80 -20.81
C ASN A 17 -6.48 -5.01 -21.36
N LEU A 18 -6.08 -4.28 -22.42
CA LEU A 18 -4.72 -4.32 -22.97
C LEU A 18 -3.69 -3.71 -22.01
N TYR A 19 -4.02 -2.61 -21.35
CA TYR A 19 -3.19 -2.00 -20.31
C TYR A 19 -3.00 -2.98 -19.14
N LEU A 20 -4.08 -3.57 -18.63
CA LEU A 20 -4.05 -4.57 -17.57
C LEU A 20 -3.28 -5.82 -18.00
N PHE A 21 -3.46 -6.30 -19.22
CA PHE A 21 -2.74 -7.45 -19.76
C PHE A 21 -1.24 -7.18 -19.90
N HIS A 22 -0.87 -6.01 -20.41
CA HIS A 22 0.54 -5.61 -20.53
C HIS A 22 1.18 -5.35 -19.16
N ARG A 23 0.41 -4.85 -18.18
CA ARG A 23 0.82 -4.73 -16.77
C ARG A 23 1.02 -6.11 -16.13
N LEU A 24 0.13 -7.07 -16.38
CA LEU A 24 0.23 -8.46 -15.90
C LEU A 24 1.53 -9.15 -16.37
N ILE A 25 1.95 -8.88 -17.62
CA ILE A 25 3.18 -9.47 -18.21
C ILE A 25 4.46 -8.79 -17.68
N ARG A 26 4.37 -7.55 -17.20
CA ARG A 26 5.52 -6.77 -16.72
C ARG A 26 5.72 -6.81 -15.22
N GLN A 27 4.96 -7.63 -14.49
CA GLN A 27 5.17 -7.79 -13.05
C GLN A 27 6.64 -8.20 -12.78
N PRO A 28 7.38 -7.47 -11.94
CA PRO A 28 8.73 -7.85 -11.59
C PRO A 28 8.70 -9.22 -10.91
N VAL A 29 9.48 -10.17 -11.42
CA VAL A 29 9.70 -11.46 -10.76
C VAL A 29 10.46 -11.16 -9.48
N VAL A 30 9.78 -11.20 -8.34
CA VAL A 30 10.44 -11.16 -7.03
C VAL A 30 11.32 -12.41 -6.96
N PRO A 31 12.64 -12.29 -6.83
CA PRO A 31 13.51 -13.45 -6.77
C PRO A 31 13.20 -14.22 -5.49
N ILE A 32 12.63 -15.42 -5.65
CA ILE A 32 12.47 -16.39 -4.57
C ILE A 32 13.89 -16.71 -4.08
N SER A 33 14.22 -16.33 -2.86
CA SER A 33 15.48 -16.78 -2.25
C SER A 33 15.46 -18.31 -2.22
N PRO A 34 16.50 -18.99 -2.72
CA PRO A 34 16.49 -20.45 -2.77
C PRO A 34 16.44 -21.00 -1.35
N THR A 35 15.36 -21.72 -1.04
CA THR A 35 15.25 -22.56 0.14
C THR A 35 16.48 -23.46 0.20
N ILE A 36 17.31 -23.27 1.23
CA ILE A 36 18.40 -24.20 1.54
C ILE A 36 17.76 -25.50 2.00
N ALA A 37 17.61 -26.45 1.09
CA ALA A 37 17.29 -27.82 1.42
C ALA A 37 18.47 -28.41 2.23
N PRO A 38 18.23 -29.05 3.39
CA PRO A 38 19.30 -29.70 4.13
C PRO A 38 19.83 -30.88 3.31
N THR A 39 21.10 -30.80 2.93
CA THR A 39 21.80 -31.88 2.24
C THR A 39 22.04 -33.03 3.23
N PRO A 40 21.80 -34.31 2.86
CA PRO A 40 22.05 -35.43 3.74
C PRO A 40 23.56 -35.60 4.00
N SER A 41 23.93 -35.70 5.27
CA SER A 41 25.30 -35.94 5.74
C SER A 41 25.80 -37.32 5.28
N PRO A 42 27.01 -37.43 4.68
CA PRO A 42 27.60 -38.73 4.37
C PRO A 42 28.26 -39.33 5.60
N ALA A 43 27.93 -40.61 5.83
CA ALA A 43 28.52 -41.45 6.86
C ALA A 43 29.99 -41.80 6.56
N ALA A 44 30.71 -41.99 7.67
CA ALA A 44 31.88 -42.86 7.90
C ALA A 44 33.28 -42.43 7.41
N ALA A 45 34.13 -42.06 8.39
CA ALA A 45 35.51 -42.53 8.48
C ALA A 45 36.03 -42.42 9.95
N GLU A 46 35.91 -43.55 10.64
CA GLU A 46 36.74 -44.15 11.68
C GLU A 46 38.02 -43.41 12.14
N ILE A 47 38.10 -43.02 13.43
CA ILE A 47 39.36 -42.95 14.19
C ILE A 47 39.11 -43.46 15.61
N GLN A 48 39.91 -44.44 16.01
CA GLN A 48 39.81 -45.25 17.22
C GLN A 48 41.05 -45.01 18.08
N ILE A 49 40.96 -44.35 19.26
CA ILE A 49 42.02 -44.42 20.30
C ILE A 49 41.45 -44.33 21.73
N HIS A 50 41.48 -45.49 22.41
CA HIS A 50 41.89 -45.77 23.81
C HIS A 50 41.41 -44.90 24.99
N LEU A 51 40.52 -45.49 25.82
CA LEU A 51 40.19 -45.09 27.19
C LEU A 51 41.07 -45.82 28.22
N PRO A 52 41.50 -45.19 29.34
CA PRO A 52 41.82 -45.89 30.58
C PRO A 52 40.59 -46.02 31.51
N PRO A 53 40.60 -46.97 32.46
CA PRO A 53 39.37 -47.63 32.92
C PRO A 53 38.66 -46.95 34.09
N GLN A 54 37.35 -47.20 34.16
CA GLN A 54 36.46 -46.88 35.28
C GLN A 54 36.80 -47.64 36.56
N GLN A 55 36.69 -46.95 37.70
CA GLN A 55 36.25 -47.54 38.96
C GLN A 55 34.96 -46.84 39.40
N SER A 56 33.93 -47.65 39.67
CA SER A 56 32.66 -47.25 40.30
C SER A 56 32.71 -47.62 41.80
N PRO A 57 31.64 -47.40 42.59
CA PRO A 57 31.10 -46.13 43.07
C PRO A 57 31.11 -46.06 44.62
N GLN A 58 31.07 -44.88 45.24
CA GLN A 58 30.64 -44.77 46.64
C GLN A 58 29.67 -43.60 46.86
N ILE A 59 28.54 -43.97 47.46
CA ILE A 59 27.48 -43.12 48.00
C ILE A 59 27.97 -42.54 49.32
N THR A 60 27.81 -41.23 49.57
CA THR A 60 27.64 -40.69 50.93
C THR A 60 26.84 -39.38 50.89
N THR A 61 25.73 -39.39 51.61
CA THR A 61 24.86 -38.29 52.08
C THR A 61 25.59 -37.28 52.98
N THR A 62 25.27 -35.98 52.86
CA THR A 62 24.95 -35.00 53.96
C THR A 62 24.96 -33.57 53.38
N THR A 63 23.85 -32.81 53.40
CA THR A 63 23.35 -31.88 54.47
C THR A 63 23.99 -30.48 54.44
N THR A 64 23.17 -29.48 54.08
CA THR A 64 23.00 -28.10 54.61
C THR A 64 24.23 -27.23 54.92
N THR A 65 24.24 -25.97 54.46
CA THR A 65 24.11 -24.72 55.28
C THR A 65 24.43 -23.45 54.44
N GLU A 66 23.74 -22.38 54.82
CA GLU A 66 23.61 -21.02 54.26
C GLU A 66 24.85 -20.09 54.42
N ASP A 67 25.01 -19.17 53.42
CA ASP A 67 25.31 -17.70 53.50
C ASP A 67 26.69 -17.17 54.03
N PRO A 68 27.00 -15.84 54.02
CA PRO A 68 27.26 -14.90 52.90
C PRO A 68 28.63 -14.14 52.97
N THR A 69 28.88 -13.31 51.93
CA THR A 69 29.65 -12.03 51.92
C THR A 69 31.19 -12.07 51.77
N THR A 70 31.75 -11.38 50.73
CA THR A 70 32.60 -10.16 50.83
C THR A 70 33.44 -9.86 49.56
N LEU A 71 33.16 -8.67 49.01
CA LEU A 71 33.96 -7.62 48.33
C LEU A 71 35.47 -7.83 48.01
N PHE A 72 35.80 -7.72 46.70
CA PHE A 72 36.93 -7.07 45.98
C PHE A 72 38.41 -7.15 46.47
N PRO A 73 39.41 -6.77 45.61
CA PRO A 73 39.74 -7.23 44.26
C PRO A 73 41.21 -7.71 44.18
N THR A 74 41.61 -8.47 43.16
CA THR A 74 43.06 -8.64 42.86
C THR A 74 43.31 -8.68 41.36
N THR A 75 44.03 -7.66 40.92
CA THR A 75 44.65 -7.48 39.61
C THR A 75 45.53 -8.67 39.24
N THR A 76 45.34 -9.26 38.06
CA THR A 76 46.36 -10.12 37.44
C THR A 76 46.46 -9.77 35.95
N LEU A 77 47.67 -9.42 35.54
CA LEU A 77 48.11 -9.25 34.15
C LEU A 77 47.73 -10.50 33.34
N THR A 78 47.12 -10.31 32.16
CA THR A 78 47.03 -11.38 31.17
C THR A 78 47.50 -10.87 29.81
N THR A 79 48.52 -11.59 29.34
CA THR A 79 49.16 -11.69 28.04
C THR A 79 48.26 -11.40 26.83
N ILE A 80 48.77 -10.55 25.94
CA ILE A 80 48.26 -10.30 24.59
C ILE A 80 48.52 -11.54 23.73
N THR A 81 47.46 -12.20 23.29
CA THR A 81 47.50 -13.18 22.19
C THR A 81 46.75 -12.61 21.00
N THR A 82 47.49 -12.23 19.97
CA THR A 82 46.95 -11.80 18.67
C THR A 82 46.42 -13.01 17.89
N HIS A 83 45.11 -13.08 17.72
CA HIS A 83 44.49 -13.96 16.73
C HIS A 83 44.21 -13.17 15.45
N THR A 84 44.96 -13.49 14.40
CA THR A 84 44.71 -13.07 13.03
C THR A 84 43.57 -13.91 12.47
N THR A 85 42.39 -13.33 12.33
CA THR A 85 41.27 -13.98 11.65
C THR A 85 41.18 -13.45 10.22
N THR A 86 41.48 -14.33 9.26
CA THR A 86 41.31 -14.10 7.83
C THR A 86 39.82 -14.09 7.51
N SER A 87 39.27 -12.92 7.22
CA SER A 87 37.92 -12.77 6.70
C SER A 87 37.91 -12.98 5.19
N THR A 88 37.32 -14.09 4.77
CA THR A 88 36.95 -14.37 3.38
C THR A 88 35.78 -13.45 3.02
N SER A 89 36.03 -12.51 2.11
CA SER A 89 35.04 -11.58 1.58
C SER A 89 34.11 -12.30 0.59
N THR A 90 32.88 -12.58 1.03
CA THR A 90 31.76 -12.90 0.13
C THR A 90 31.10 -11.59 -0.27
N THR A 91 31.25 -11.19 -1.53
CA THR A 91 30.56 -10.05 -2.13
C THR A 91 29.08 -10.37 -2.30
N THR A 92 28.27 -9.91 -1.35
CA THR A 92 26.83 -9.76 -1.53
C THR A 92 26.55 -8.29 -1.88
N SER A 93 25.90 -8.08 -3.02
CA SER A 93 25.50 -6.76 -3.50
C SER A 93 24.39 -6.20 -2.61
N THR A 94 24.74 -5.47 -1.57
CA THR A 94 23.81 -4.66 -0.77
C THR A 94 23.89 -3.21 -1.24
N HIS A 95 22.75 -2.63 -1.63
CA HIS A 95 22.59 -1.19 -1.75
C HIS A 95 23.08 -0.53 -0.45
N PRO A 96 23.90 0.53 -0.50
CA PRO A 96 24.35 1.21 0.70
C PRO A 96 23.14 1.98 1.29
N HIS A 97 22.51 1.40 2.30
CA HIS A 97 21.60 2.13 3.18
C HIS A 97 22.44 3.21 3.86
N LYS A 98 22.38 4.45 3.36
CA LYS A 98 22.91 5.60 4.08
C LYS A 98 22.10 5.67 5.37
N THR A 99 22.73 5.39 6.50
CA THR A 99 22.15 5.68 7.83
C THR A 99 22.14 7.19 8.01
N HIS A 100 21.13 7.86 7.44
CA HIS A 100 20.85 9.24 7.75
C HIS A 100 20.14 9.28 9.11
N THR A 101 20.77 9.89 10.11
CA THR A 101 20.13 10.13 11.41
C THR A 101 19.14 11.28 11.27
N HIS A 102 17.98 11.01 10.66
CA HIS A 102 16.87 11.95 10.64
C HIS A 102 16.24 12.02 12.04
N THR A 103 15.83 13.21 12.45
CA THR A 103 15.08 13.36 13.71
C THR A 103 13.67 12.88 13.46
N HIS A 104 13.38 11.63 13.81
CA HIS A 104 12.03 11.07 13.68
C HIS A 104 11.06 11.81 14.61
N PRO A 105 9.87 12.22 14.11
CA PRO A 105 8.79 12.66 14.97
C PRO A 105 8.52 11.58 16.02
N GLN A 106 8.54 11.94 17.30
CA GLN A 106 8.15 10.99 18.34
C GLN A 106 6.64 10.73 18.21
N PRO A 107 6.19 9.46 18.23
CA PRO A 107 4.77 9.15 18.15
C PRO A 107 4.05 9.81 19.33
N THR A 108 3.11 10.71 19.05
CA THR A 108 2.31 11.38 20.09
C THR A 108 1.03 10.60 20.41
N SER A 109 0.68 9.61 19.59
CA SER A 109 -0.51 8.78 19.66
C SER A 109 -0.20 7.38 19.14
N HIS A 110 -0.68 6.35 19.84
CA HIS A 110 -0.65 4.95 19.39
C HIS A 110 -1.90 4.57 18.57
N SER A 111 -2.75 5.53 18.22
CA SER A 111 -3.92 5.32 17.38
C SER A 111 -3.87 6.22 16.15
N ILE A 112 -4.40 5.71 15.03
CA ILE A 112 -4.57 6.46 13.80
C ILE A 112 -5.45 7.70 14.07
N PRO A 113 -4.95 8.93 13.82
CA PRO A 113 -5.74 10.14 13.99
C PRO A 113 -7.03 10.14 13.18
N HIS A 114 -8.14 10.61 13.77
CA HIS A 114 -9.42 10.73 13.09
C HIS A 114 -9.45 12.01 12.23
N LYS A 115 -8.57 12.07 11.22
CA LYS A 115 -8.33 13.20 10.34
C LYS A 115 -8.17 12.74 8.89
N LEU A 116 -8.98 13.30 8.00
CA LEU A 116 -8.92 13.11 6.56
C LEU A 116 -8.08 14.20 5.91
N TRP A 117 -7.20 13.78 5.01
CA TRP A 117 -6.34 14.59 4.18
C TRP A 117 -6.63 14.32 2.72
N GLN A 118 -6.82 15.40 1.96
CA GLN A 118 -6.95 15.35 0.51
C GLN A 118 -6.16 16.51 -0.10
N LYS A 119 -5.98 16.49 -1.43
CA LYS A 119 -5.27 17.54 -2.14
C LYS A 119 -6.00 17.90 -3.43
N THR A 120 -6.20 19.18 -3.70
CA THR A 120 -6.70 19.66 -4.99
C THR A 120 -5.59 19.79 -6.02
N GLY A 121 -5.96 19.66 -7.30
CA GLY A 121 -5.16 20.24 -8.38
C GLY A 121 -5.34 21.75 -8.45
N THR A 122 -4.82 22.34 -9.52
CA THR A 122 -4.86 23.79 -9.77
C THR A 122 -6.26 24.31 -10.09
N LYS A 123 -7.19 23.46 -10.54
CA LYS A 123 -8.58 23.85 -10.81
C LYS A 123 -9.43 23.92 -9.53
N GLY A 124 -8.87 23.52 -8.38
CA GLY A 124 -9.58 23.52 -7.10
C GLY A 124 -10.61 22.40 -7.01
N LEU A 125 -11.65 22.59 -6.19
CA LEU A 125 -12.72 21.60 -6.04
C LEU A 125 -13.78 21.78 -7.13
N THR A 126 -14.13 20.67 -7.79
CA THR A 126 -15.30 20.58 -8.67
C THR A 126 -16.53 20.18 -7.87
N SER A 127 -17.73 20.48 -8.35
CA SER A 127 -18.97 20.04 -7.69
C SER A 127 -19.07 18.51 -7.58
N GLN A 128 -18.50 17.78 -8.55
CA GLN A 128 -18.42 16.32 -8.48
C GLN A 128 -17.50 15.86 -7.33
N ALA A 129 -16.31 16.46 -7.19
CA ALA A 129 -15.41 16.19 -6.08
C ALA A 129 -16.07 16.53 -4.74
N GLU A 130 -16.74 17.67 -4.62
CA GLU A 130 -17.50 18.03 -3.43
C GLU A 130 -18.56 16.99 -3.07
N SER A 131 -19.24 16.40 -4.06
CA SER A 131 -20.22 15.34 -3.81
C SER A 131 -19.58 14.09 -3.20
N TRP A 132 -18.42 13.65 -3.70
CA TRP A 132 -17.70 12.51 -3.15
C TRP A 132 -17.14 12.79 -1.77
N ILE A 133 -16.54 13.97 -1.57
CA ILE A 133 -16.05 14.45 -0.27
C ILE A 133 -17.18 14.48 0.77
N SER A 134 -18.39 14.89 0.38
CA SER A 134 -19.52 15.01 1.30
C SER A 134 -19.91 13.68 1.95
N THR A 135 -19.63 12.55 1.29
CA THR A 135 -19.90 11.22 1.85
C THR A 135 -19.06 10.95 3.09
N TRP A 136 -17.77 11.33 3.07
CA TRP A 136 -16.86 11.19 4.22
C TRP A 136 -17.35 11.98 5.43
N THR A 137 -17.71 13.25 5.23
CA THR A 137 -18.10 14.15 6.33
C THR A 137 -19.51 13.86 6.84
N THR A 138 -20.41 13.38 5.98
CA THR A 138 -21.76 12.96 6.36
C THR A 138 -21.73 11.68 7.20
N LEU A 139 -20.97 10.66 6.77
CA LEU A 139 -20.86 9.39 7.49
C LEU A 139 -20.00 9.49 8.74
N ASN A 140 -19.08 10.46 8.80
CA ASN A 140 -18.17 10.67 9.92
C ASN A 140 -18.24 12.12 10.44
N PRO A 141 -19.30 12.52 11.17
CA PRO A 141 -19.54 13.91 11.57
C PRO A 141 -18.45 14.55 12.46
N HIS A 142 -17.57 13.73 13.04
CA HIS A 142 -16.45 14.17 13.87
C HIS A 142 -15.09 14.09 13.16
N LEU A 143 -15.08 13.72 11.87
CA LEU A 143 -13.88 13.66 11.06
C LEU A 143 -13.36 15.05 10.76
N ARG A 144 -12.17 15.37 11.30
CA ARG A 144 -11.46 16.57 10.87
C ARG A 144 -11.06 16.38 9.41
N HIS A 145 -11.34 17.36 8.57
CA HIS A 145 -11.04 17.29 7.16
C HIS A 145 -10.16 18.47 6.74
N GLU A 146 -9.05 18.17 6.07
CA GLU A 146 -8.14 19.15 5.47
C GLU A 146 -7.87 18.84 4.00
N ILE A 147 -8.01 19.87 3.18
CA ILE A 147 -7.70 19.82 1.75
C ILE A 147 -6.56 20.78 1.47
N LEU A 148 -5.44 20.26 0.98
CA LEU A 148 -4.31 21.09 0.58
C LEU A 148 -4.43 21.52 -0.89
N THR A 149 -4.06 22.77 -1.15
CA THR A 149 -3.83 23.30 -2.50
C THR A 149 -2.37 23.12 -2.88
N GLU A 150 -1.97 23.43 -4.12
CA GLU A 150 -0.55 23.48 -4.50
C GLU A 150 0.27 24.34 -3.53
N THR A 151 -0.19 25.56 -3.25
CA THR A 151 0.53 26.50 -2.39
C THR A 151 0.63 26.00 -0.95
N SER A 152 -0.47 25.48 -0.38
CA SER A 152 -0.41 24.98 1.00
C SER A 152 0.32 23.65 1.12
N SER A 153 0.38 22.83 0.06
CA SER A 153 1.20 21.62 0.02
C SER A 153 2.69 21.94 0.06
N LEU A 154 3.15 22.90 -0.76
CA LEU A 154 4.55 23.38 -0.72
C LEU A 154 4.90 23.96 0.65
N ALA A 155 4.04 24.81 1.20
CA ALA A 155 4.25 25.40 2.53
C ALA A 155 4.28 24.34 3.64
N TYR A 156 3.42 23.31 3.54
CA TYR A 156 3.38 22.20 4.47
C TYR A 156 4.70 21.42 4.47
N VAL A 157 5.21 21.05 3.29
CA VAL A 157 6.49 20.32 3.19
C VAL A 157 7.66 21.18 3.65
N GLU A 158 7.72 22.45 3.25
CA GLU A 158 8.78 23.35 3.69
C GLU A 158 8.76 23.55 5.22
N THR A 159 7.58 23.62 5.83
CA THR A 159 7.48 23.80 7.29
C THR A 159 7.87 22.54 8.06
N ASN A 160 7.40 21.38 7.63
CA ASN A 160 7.52 20.14 8.41
C ASN A 160 8.76 19.32 8.07
N PHE A 161 9.25 19.36 6.84
CA PHE A 161 10.37 18.52 6.39
C PHE A 161 11.68 19.26 6.27
N ARG A 162 11.71 20.55 5.87
CA ARG A 162 12.97 21.32 5.79
C ARG A 162 13.85 21.20 7.04
N PRO A 163 13.31 21.23 8.28
CA PRO A 163 14.14 21.17 9.48
C PRO A 163 14.69 19.77 9.81
N ILE A 164 14.03 18.70 9.36
CA ILE A 164 14.33 17.31 9.79
C ILE A 164 14.85 16.42 8.64
N TRP A 165 14.53 16.78 7.40
CA TRP A 165 14.84 16.05 6.18
C TRP A 165 14.88 17.00 4.97
N PRO A 166 15.89 17.89 4.90
CA PRO A 166 15.97 18.91 3.85
C PRO A 166 16.06 18.32 2.43
N GLU A 167 16.69 17.15 2.26
CA GLU A 167 16.79 16.47 0.98
C GLU A 167 15.42 16.08 0.42
N ILE A 168 14.50 15.61 1.27
CA ILE A 168 13.12 15.31 0.85
C ILE A 168 12.32 16.58 0.55
N ALA A 169 12.55 17.65 1.30
CA ALA A 169 11.93 18.94 0.98
C ALA A 169 12.40 19.47 -0.39
N ASP A 170 13.70 19.35 -0.70
CA ASP A 170 14.26 19.71 -2.01
C ASP A 170 13.74 18.82 -3.13
N LEU A 171 13.70 17.50 -2.89
CA LEU A 171 13.13 16.55 -3.85
C LEU A 171 11.67 16.92 -4.17
N TYR A 172 10.83 17.05 -3.15
CA TYR A 172 9.42 17.36 -3.29
C TYR A 172 9.17 18.67 -4.06
N THR A 173 9.90 19.73 -3.70
CA THR A 173 9.77 21.05 -4.34
C THR A 173 10.29 21.07 -5.77
N SER A 174 11.23 20.18 -6.12
CA SER A 174 11.77 20.07 -7.47
C SER A 174 10.83 19.37 -8.46
N LEU A 175 9.99 18.42 -8.00
CA LEU A 175 9.14 17.61 -8.87
C LEU A 175 8.24 18.48 -9.75
N SER A 176 8.35 18.36 -11.07
CA SER A 176 7.55 19.13 -12.04
C SER A 176 6.22 18.45 -12.40
N VAL A 177 6.16 17.13 -12.31
CA VAL A 177 4.99 16.32 -12.67
C VAL A 177 4.01 16.26 -11.49
N PRO A 178 2.76 16.78 -11.62
CA PRO A 178 1.82 16.92 -10.50
C PRO A 178 1.46 15.60 -9.81
N ILE A 179 1.25 14.50 -10.55
CA ILE A 179 0.90 13.20 -9.96
C ILE A 179 2.04 12.64 -9.09
N LEU A 180 3.30 12.74 -9.53
CA LEU A 180 4.44 12.30 -8.73
C LEU A 180 4.54 13.09 -7.42
N ARG A 181 4.24 14.40 -7.49
CA ARG A 181 4.21 15.27 -6.31
C ARG A 181 3.06 14.91 -5.37
N ALA A 182 1.87 14.63 -5.88
CA ALA A 182 0.72 14.22 -5.07
C ALA A 182 0.97 12.86 -4.38
N ASP A 183 1.54 11.91 -5.12
CA ASP A 183 1.87 10.58 -4.61
C ASP A 183 2.95 10.62 -3.51
N LEU A 184 3.95 11.50 -3.62
CA LEU A 184 4.91 11.70 -2.53
C LEU A 184 4.25 12.43 -1.35
N LEU A 185 3.44 13.47 -1.60
CA LEU A 185 2.79 14.26 -0.55
C LEU A 185 1.98 13.39 0.42
N ARG A 186 1.22 12.41 -0.09
CA ARG A 186 0.39 11.56 0.78
C ARG A 186 1.22 10.83 1.83
N LEU A 187 2.40 10.33 1.45
CA LEU A 187 3.30 9.65 2.37
C LEU A 187 3.90 10.64 3.37
N LEU A 188 4.29 11.83 2.91
CA LEU A 188 4.83 12.89 3.77
C LEU A 188 3.83 13.32 4.85
N ILE A 189 2.55 13.50 4.47
CA ILE A 189 1.48 13.86 5.42
C ILE A 189 1.25 12.73 6.42
N LEU A 190 1.10 11.49 5.93
CA LEU A 190 0.87 10.33 6.79
C LEU A 190 2.03 10.10 7.77
N TYR A 191 3.26 10.45 7.39
CA TYR A 191 4.41 10.35 8.28
C TYR A 191 4.42 11.42 9.39
N ILE A 192 4.09 12.68 9.08
CA ILE A 192 4.14 13.76 10.09
C ILE A 192 2.88 13.76 10.97
N ASP A 193 1.71 13.74 10.35
CA ASP A 193 0.43 13.92 11.03
C ASP A 193 -0.31 12.60 11.24
N GLY A 194 -0.04 11.58 10.43
CA GLY A 194 -0.89 10.40 10.34
C GLY A 194 -2.30 10.74 9.84
N GLY A 195 -3.23 9.86 10.17
CA GLY A 195 -4.63 9.97 9.83
C GLY A 195 -4.94 9.19 8.57
N ILE A 196 -5.76 9.76 7.70
CA ILE A 196 -6.33 9.13 6.51
C ILE A 196 -5.99 10.01 5.33
N TRP A 197 -5.25 9.49 4.36
CA TRP A 197 -5.23 10.08 3.03
C TRP A 197 -6.37 9.48 2.22
N SER A 198 -7.08 10.31 1.45
CA SER A 198 -7.94 9.82 0.37
C SER A 198 -7.90 10.73 -0.85
N ASP A 199 -7.84 10.15 -2.05
CA ASP A 199 -7.94 10.92 -3.30
C ASP A 199 -9.31 11.62 -3.41
N LEU A 200 -9.39 12.72 -4.17
CA LEU A 200 -10.60 13.54 -4.25
C LEU A 200 -11.77 12.83 -4.93
N ASP A 201 -11.47 11.84 -5.77
CA ASP A 201 -12.42 11.00 -6.47
C ASP A 201 -12.69 9.69 -5.74
N VAL A 202 -12.70 9.72 -4.41
CA VAL A 202 -13.08 8.58 -3.56
C VAL A 202 -14.25 8.95 -2.67
N SER A 203 -15.35 8.20 -2.75
CA SER A 203 -16.44 8.26 -1.78
C SER A 203 -16.22 7.28 -0.63
N CYS A 204 -16.70 7.67 0.55
CA CYS A 204 -16.87 6.81 1.70
C CYS A 204 -18.25 6.18 1.63
N GLU A 205 -18.32 4.85 1.70
CA GLU A 205 -19.57 4.11 1.63
C GLU A 205 -20.03 3.65 3.02
N VAL A 206 -19.06 3.42 3.92
CA VAL A 206 -19.30 2.93 5.28
C VAL A 206 -18.52 3.79 6.27
N PRO A 207 -19.13 4.23 7.40
CA PRO A 207 -18.43 5.00 8.42
C PRO A 207 -17.15 4.30 8.89
N ILE A 208 -16.08 5.07 9.11
CA ILE A 208 -14.76 4.55 9.51
C ILE A 208 -14.84 3.75 10.82
N SER A 209 -15.79 4.11 11.70
CA SER A 209 -16.03 3.40 12.97
C SER A 209 -16.50 1.95 12.82
N GLN A 210 -16.95 1.55 11.63
CA GLN A 210 -17.38 0.19 11.32
C GLN A 210 -16.29 -0.62 10.60
N TRP A 211 -15.19 0.01 10.18
CA TRP A 211 -14.09 -0.70 9.55
C TRP A 211 -13.42 -1.63 10.58
N PRO A 212 -12.99 -2.84 10.20
CA PRO A 212 -12.47 -3.85 11.14
C PRO A 212 -11.00 -3.56 11.52
N ILE A 213 -10.72 -2.35 11.97
CA ILE A 213 -9.37 -1.89 12.34
C ILE A 213 -9.06 -2.31 13.77
N PRO A 214 -8.15 -3.28 14.00
CA PRO A 214 -7.79 -3.67 15.36
C PRO A 214 -6.96 -2.55 16.03
N PRO A 215 -6.97 -2.44 17.37
CA PRO A 215 -6.17 -1.44 18.08
C PRO A 215 -4.65 -1.54 17.85
N THR A 216 -4.17 -2.66 17.33
CA THR A 216 -2.77 -2.91 17.02
C THR A 216 -2.38 -2.53 15.60
N ALA A 217 -3.34 -2.15 14.74
CA ALA A 217 -3.04 -1.69 13.40
C ALA A 217 -2.57 -0.23 13.42
N ASN A 218 -1.36 0.00 12.95
CA ASN A 218 -0.75 1.31 12.81
C ASN A 218 -0.76 1.83 11.37
N VAL A 219 -0.95 0.94 10.39
CA VAL A 219 -1.19 1.26 8.98
C VAL A 219 -2.39 0.45 8.48
N VAL A 220 -3.24 1.07 7.66
CA VAL A 220 -4.34 0.37 6.97
C VAL A 220 -4.27 0.67 5.48
N VAL A 221 -4.26 -0.39 4.69
CA VAL A 221 -4.30 -0.36 3.22
C VAL A 221 -5.36 -1.35 2.74
N GLY A 222 -5.85 -1.18 1.51
CA GLY A 222 -6.71 -2.17 0.85
C GLY A 222 -6.09 -2.69 -0.44
N ILE A 223 -6.56 -3.82 -0.93
CA ILE A 223 -6.11 -4.40 -2.20
C ILE A 223 -6.76 -3.67 -3.39
N GLU A 224 -5.95 -3.34 -4.40
CA GLU A 224 -6.35 -2.83 -5.70
C GLU A 224 -7.00 -3.93 -6.55
N PHE A 225 -7.70 -3.55 -7.62
CA PHE A 225 -8.41 -4.47 -8.52
C PHE A 225 -7.52 -5.45 -9.29
N ASP A 226 -6.19 -5.31 -9.25
CA ASP A 226 -5.25 -6.30 -9.80
C ASP A 226 -5.00 -7.49 -8.84
N GLY A 227 -5.60 -7.44 -7.65
CA GLY A 227 -5.63 -8.51 -6.67
C GLY A 227 -4.40 -8.60 -5.78
N TRP A 228 -3.42 -7.70 -5.88
CA TRP A 228 -2.24 -7.77 -5.02
C TRP A 228 -1.57 -6.44 -4.69
N GLN A 229 -1.75 -5.38 -5.48
CA GLN A 229 -1.21 -4.08 -5.11
C GLN A 229 -2.06 -3.44 -4.03
N PHE A 230 -1.46 -2.59 -3.21
CA PHE A 230 -2.16 -1.74 -2.27
C PHE A 230 -2.74 -0.53 -2.99
N ALA A 231 -4.04 -0.34 -2.84
CA ALA A 231 -4.79 0.83 -3.26
C ALA A 231 -4.19 2.10 -2.62
N SER A 232 -3.44 2.88 -3.40
CA SER A 232 -2.79 4.10 -2.90
C SER A 232 -3.74 5.29 -2.75
N TRP A 233 -4.98 5.17 -3.25
CA TRP A 233 -5.99 6.23 -3.20
C TRP A 233 -6.65 6.37 -1.83
N THR A 234 -6.52 5.40 -0.93
CA THR A 234 -6.90 5.54 0.48
C THR A 234 -5.92 4.77 1.35
N VAL A 235 -5.24 5.47 2.28
CA VAL A 235 -4.25 4.88 3.18
C VAL A 235 -4.41 5.52 4.56
N MET A 236 -4.35 4.71 5.61
CA MET A 236 -4.37 5.21 6.98
C MET A 236 -3.04 4.92 7.68
N SER A 237 -2.58 5.84 8.53
CA SER A 237 -1.36 5.61 9.33
C SER A 237 -1.37 6.36 10.65
N THR A 238 -0.65 5.82 11.63
CA THR A 238 -0.16 6.57 12.79
C THR A 238 0.98 7.53 12.39
N PRO A 239 1.15 8.66 13.10
CA PRO A 239 2.28 9.56 12.86
C PRO A 239 3.61 8.91 13.26
N GLY A 240 4.66 9.15 12.48
CA GLY A 240 6.01 8.62 12.70
C GLY A 240 6.17 7.14 12.37
N ASN A 241 5.22 6.52 11.66
CA ASN A 241 5.26 5.08 11.36
C ASN A 241 6.44 4.70 10.45
N ALA A 242 7.13 3.60 10.79
CA ALA A 242 8.33 3.14 10.10
C ALA A 242 8.05 2.64 8.67
N HIS A 243 6.91 1.99 8.42
CA HIS A 243 6.52 1.57 7.06
C HIS A 243 6.32 2.77 6.14
N ILE A 244 5.68 3.83 6.64
CA ILE A 244 5.49 5.07 5.86
C ILE A 244 6.83 5.79 5.63
N TYR A 245 7.71 5.82 6.64
CA TYR A 245 9.07 6.37 6.48
C TYR A 245 9.84 5.64 5.37
N HIS A 246 9.84 4.31 5.38
CA HIS A 246 10.49 3.51 4.33
C HIS A 246 9.84 3.70 2.97
N ALA A 247 8.51 3.84 2.90
CA ALA A 247 7.83 4.17 1.65
C ALA A 247 8.29 5.51 1.07
N ILE A 248 8.54 6.53 1.91
CA ILE A 248 9.13 7.81 1.48
C ILE A 248 10.53 7.58 0.91
N GLU A 249 11.40 6.85 1.61
CA GLU A 249 12.77 6.56 1.12
C GLU A 249 12.74 5.78 -0.21
N TYR A 250 11.89 4.77 -0.29
CA TYR A 250 11.73 3.96 -1.50
C TYR A 250 11.29 4.82 -2.68
N VAL A 251 10.21 5.59 -2.53
CA VAL A 251 9.69 6.47 -3.59
C VAL A 251 10.71 7.53 -3.99
N ALA A 252 11.42 8.14 -3.02
CA ALA A 252 12.49 9.09 -3.30
C ALA A 252 13.61 8.46 -4.13
N GLY A 253 14.07 7.26 -3.77
CA GLY A 253 15.08 6.52 -4.53
C GLY A 253 14.61 6.15 -5.94
N ARG A 254 13.32 5.84 -6.13
CA ARG A 254 12.73 5.59 -7.46
C ARG A 254 12.72 6.85 -8.33
N LEU A 255 12.39 8.01 -7.76
CA LEU A 255 12.40 9.30 -8.45
C LEU A 255 13.82 9.72 -8.87
N GLU A 256 14.79 9.59 -7.96
CA GLU A 256 16.21 9.84 -8.27
C GLU A 256 16.75 8.87 -9.32
N GLY A 257 16.35 7.59 -9.23
CA GLY A 257 16.70 6.56 -10.20
C GLY A 257 16.17 6.87 -11.60
N LEU A 258 14.91 7.27 -11.69
CA LEU A 258 14.26 7.68 -12.93
C LEU A 258 14.98 8.87 -13.58
N ALA A 259 15.30 9.91 -12.80
CA ALA A 259 16.02 11.08 -13.28
C ALA A 259 17.42 10.71 -13.81
N ARG A 260 18.15 9.87 -13.06
CA ARG A 260 19.47 9.36 -13.45
C ARG A 260 19.42 8.53 -14.73
N GLU A 261 18.42 7.67 -14.90
CA GLU A 261 18.24 6.84 -16.10
C GLU A 261 17.96 7.68 -17.36
N ASN A 262 17.31 8.83 -17.19
CA ASN A 262 17.05 9.79 -18.25
C ASN A 262 18.16 10.86 -18.41
N ASN A 263 19.22 10.80 -17.59
CA ASN A 263 20.32 11.77 -17.56
C ASN A 263 19.83 13.22 -17.39
N VAL A 264 18.89 13.42 -16.47
CA VAL A 264 18.31 14.71 -16.09
C VAL A 264 18.30 14.87 -14.56
N THR A 265 18.01 16.07 -14.07
CA THR A 265 17.67 16.28 -12.65
C THR A 265 16.23 15.87 -12.37
N VAL A 266 15.87 15.65 -11.10
CA VAL A 266 14.49 15.28 -10.72
C VAL A 266 13.46 16.31 -11.19
N GLY A 267 13.79 17.61 -11.15
CA GLY A 267 12.88 18.66 -11.62
C GLY A 267 12.75 18.78 -13.14
N GLU A 268 13.59 18.08 -13.89
CA GLU A 268 13.54 18.02 -15.35
C GLU A 268 12.82 16.75 -15.86
N VAL A 269 12.40 15.86 -14.96
CA VAL A 269 11.57 14.69 -15.32
C VAL A 269 10.24 15.18 -15.92
N THR A 270 9.80 14.56 -17.00
CA THR A 270 8.49 14.83 -17.64
C THR A 270 7.65 13.56 -17.73
N MET A 271 6.36 13.68 -18.04
CA MET A 271 5.48 12.52 -18.22
C MET A 271 5.99 11.52 -19.27
N GLU A 272 6.63 11.99 -20.34
CA GLU A 272 7.17 11.13 -21.41
C GLU A 272 8.33 10.25 -20.93
N MET A 273 9.09 10.70 -19.93
CA MET A 273 10.22 9.96 -19.38
C MET A 273 9.80 8.85 -18.41
N ILE A 274 8.56 8.90 -17.90
CA ILE A 274 8.05 7.97 -16.89
C ILE A 274 7.52 6.72 -17.60
N PRO A 275 8.12 5.53 -17.36
CA PRO A 275 7.62 4.29 -17.96
C PRO A 275 6.21 3.93 -17.47
N ASP A 276 6.02 4.02 -16.15
CA ASP A 276 4.72 3.86 -15.48
C ASP A 276 4.74 4.63 -14.15
N VAL A 277 3.78 5.54 -13.94
CA VAL A 277 3.62 6.29 -12.69
C VAL A 277 3.35 5.35 -11.52
N VAL A 278 2.59 4.27 -11.77
CA VAL A 278 2.27 3.25 -10.77
C VAL A 278 3.53 2.66 -10.15
N ASP A 279 4.54 2.38 -10.97
CA ASP A 279 5.81 1.73 -10.58
C ASP A 279 6.82 2.67 -9.91
N VAL A 280 6.66 3.98 -10.08
CA VAL A 280 7.60 4.98 -9.55
C VAL A 280 7.09 5.52 -8.22
N THR A 281 5.85 5.99 -8.16
CA THR A 281 5.28 6.67 -6.99
C THR A 281 3.92 6.12 -6.54
N GLY A 282 3.24 5.36 -7.40
CA GLY A 282 1.88 4.90 -7.17
C GLY A 282 1.75 3.55 -6.43
N PRO A 283 0.66 2.80 -6.68
CA PRO A 283 0.32 1.57 -5.98
C PRO A 283 1.43 0.53 -5.88
N GLN A 284 2.14 0.25 -6.98
CA GLN A 284 3.25 -0.72 -6.99
C GLN A 284 4.37 -0.29 -6.04
N ALA A 285 4.75 0.99 -6.07
CA ALA A 285 5.85 1.49 -5.25
C ALA A 285 5.54 1.37 -3.75
N ILE A 286 4.33 1.75 -3.34
CA ILE A 286 3.87 1.61 -1.96
C ILE A 286 3.77 0.14 -1.55
N THR A 287 3.25 -0.73 -2.44
CA THR A 287 3.15 -2.18 -2.18
C THR A 287 4.50 -2.79 -1.87
N VAL A 288 5.51 -2.53 -2.72
CA VAL A 288 6.85 -3.07 -2.53
C VAL A 288 7.47 -2.56 -1.24
N ALA A 289 7.39 -1.25 -0.96
CA ALA A 289 8.00 -0.67 0.22
C ALA A 289 7.40 -1.18 1.54
N LEU A 290 6.07 -1.32 1.60
CA LEU A 290 5.40 -1.86 2.77
C LEU A 290 5.71 -3.35 2.95
N LEU A 291 5.65 -4.17 1.90
CA LEU A 291 5.95 -5.59 2.01
C LEU A 291 7.40 -5.87 2.43
N GLU A 292 8.37 -5.06 1.97
CA GLU A 292 9.76 -5.14 2.39
C GLU A 292 9.89 -4.92 3.91
N THR A 293 9.35 -3.82 4.42
CA THR A 293 9.42 -3.50 5.86
C THR A 293 8.61 -4.43 6.73
N ILE A 294 7.43 -4.87 6.28
CA ILE A 294 6.65 -5.92 6.96
C ILE A 294 7.50 -7.19 7.07
N SER A 295 8.15 -7.61 5.98
CA SER A 295 8.98 -8.82 5.96
C SER A 295 10.13 -8.75 6.98
N GLU A 296 10.77 -7.59 7.08
CA GLU A 296 11.83 -7.34 8.06
C GLU A 296 11.30 -7.40 9.49
N GLU A 297 10.17 -6.74 9.77
CA GLU A 297 9.55 -6.71 11.09
C GLU A 297 9.13 -8.11 11.56
N VAL A 298 8.48 -8.89 10.68
CA VAL A 298 8.00 -10.24 11.05
C VAL A 298 9.10 -11.31 10.98
N GLY A 299 10.28 -10.97 10.45
CA GLY A 299 11.43 -11.88 10.36
C GLY A 299 11.26 -13.02 9.33
N ARG A 300 10.39 -12.84 8.33
CA ARG A 300 10.17 -13.78 7.22
C ARG A 300 9.75 -13.03 5.97
N GLY A 301 9.93 -13.64 4.79
CA GLY A 301 9.35 -13.10 3.56
C GLY A 301 7.83 -13.00 3.66
N VAL A 302 7.30 -11.84 3.31
CA VAL A 302 5.88 -11.55 3.12
C VAL A 302 5.74 -10.96 1.71
N GLY A 303 4.90 -11.58 0.90
CA GLY A 303 4.72 -11.20 -0.50
C GLY A 303 3.28 -11.34 -0.94
N LYS A 304 3.11 -11.50 -2.24
CA LYS A 304 1.81 -11.63 -2.91
C LYS A 304 0.94 -12.73 -2.28
N GLU A 305 1.55 -13.84 -1.91
CA GLU A 305 0.88 -15.04 -1.37
C GLU A 305 0.15 -14.77 -0.04
N GLU A 306 0.63 -13.82 0.76
CA GLU A 306 0.00 -13.43 2.03
C GLU A 306 -1.16 -12.45 1.88
N ILE A 307 -1.28 -11.80 0.73
CA ILE A 307 -2.23 -10.72 0.49
C ILE A 307 -3.21 -10.98 -0.66
N GLU A 308 -3.07 -12.12 -1.35
CA GLU A 308 -4.04 -12.60 -2.32
C GLU A 308 -5.20 -13.34 -1.63
N GLY A 309 -6.41 -13.19 -2.17
CA GLY A 309 -7.57 -13.95 -1.70
C GLY A 309 -8.00 -13.64 -0.26
N ILE A 310 -7.67 -12.44 0.23
CA ILE A 310 -8.07 -11.96 1.56
C ILE A 310 -9.60 -11.98 1.67
N GLY A 311 -10.09 -12.55 2.77
CA GLY A 311 -11.51 -12.61 3.10
C GLY A 311 -12.00 -11.40 3.90
N GLU A 312 -13.25 -11.46 4.32
CA GLU A 312 -13.86 -10.46 5.21
C GLU A 312 -13.02 -10.24 6.48
N GLY A 313 -12.84 -8.97 6.87
CA GLY A 313 -12.05 -8.58 8.05
C GLY A 313 -10.56 -8.32 7.77
N GLY A 314 -10.04 -8.72 6.61
CA GLY A 314 -8.66 -8.46 6.22
C GLY A 314 -7.64 -9.42 6.84
N VAL A 315 -6.36 -9.10 6.64
CA VAL A 315 -5.21 -9.76 7.27
C VAL A 315 -4.32 -8.73 7.94
N LEU A 316 -3.92 -8.98 9.20
CA LEU A 316 -2.97 -8.15 9.93
C LEU A 316 -1.57 -8.76 9.79
N LEU A 317 -0.64 -8.01 9.20
CA LEU A 317 0.75 -8.41 8.97
C LEU A 317 1.67 -7.44 9.72
N GLY A 318 2.23 -7.89 10.85
CA GLY A 318 2.91 -6.98 11.79
C GLY A 318 1.88 -6.00 12.37
N ASP A 319 2.09 -4.71 12.13
CA ASP A 319 1.14 -3.64 12.47
C ASP A 319 0.36 -3.09 11.26
N VAL A 320 0.46 -3.73 10.09
CA VAL A 320 -0.22 -3.32 8.85
C VAL A 320 -1.46 -4.17 8.60
N LEU A 321 -2.64 -3.56 8.65
CA LEU A 321 -3.90 -4.19 8.25
C LEU A 321 -4.08 -4.06 6.73
N VAL A 322 -4.20 -5.20 6.06
CA VAL A 322 -4.53 -5.28 4.63
C VAL A 322 -5.98 -5.73 4.47
N LEU A 323 -6.81 -4.84 3.92
CA LEU A 323 -8.22 -5.07 3.65
C LEU A 323 -8.43 -5.59 2.23
N PRO A 324 -9.48 -6.40 1.99
CA PRO A 324 -9.67 -7.07 0.72
C PRO A 324 -10.05 -6.11 -0.41
N GLN A 325 -10.00 -6.62 -1.65
CA GLN A 325 -10.29 -5.84 -2.86
C GLN A 325 -11.70 -5.23 -2.82
N ALA A 326 -12.68 -5.97 -2.30
CA ALA A 326 -14.03 -5.44 -2.07
C ALA A 326 -14.02 -4.13 -1.29
N SER A 327 -13.20 -4.02 -0.26
CA SER A 327 -13.24 -2.88 0.65
C SER A 327 -12.76 -1.58 0.01
N PHE A 328 -11.80 -1.63 -0.93
CA PHE A 328 -11.13 -0.43 -1.46
C PHE A 328 -11.26 -0.24 -2.97
N ALA A 329 -11.54 -1.31 -3.71
CA ALA A 329 -11.51 -1.34 -5.18
C ALA A 329 -12.73 -2.07 -5.77
N ALA A 330 -13.86 -2.14 -5.06
CA ALA A 330 -15.02 -2.92 -5.51
C ALA A 330 -15.49 -2.57 -6.92
N LEU A 331 -15.62 -1.27 -7.22
CA LEU A 331 -16.10 -0.81 -8.53
C LEU A 331 -15.19 -1.29 -9.67
N GLN A 332 -13.88 -1.14 -9.53
CA GLN A 332 -12.90 -1.57 -10.52
C GLN A 332 -12.75 -3.10 -10.57
N GLY A 333 -12.97 -3.76 -9.42
CA GLY A 333 -12.90 -5.19 -9.24
C GLY A 333 -14.15 -5.96 -9.66
N GLY A 334 -15.16 -5.29 -10.23
CA GLY A 334 -16.41 -5.94 -10.66
C GLY A 334 -17.36 -6.33 -9.53
N MET A 335 -17.36 -5.55 -8.43
CA MET A 335 -18.22 -5.73 -7.25
C MET A 335 -18.11 -7.14 -6.64
N PRO A 336 -16.90 -7.53 -6.18
CA PRO A 336 -16.64 -8.87 -5.66
C PRO A 336 -17.47 -9.17 -4.41
N GLN A 337 -18.19 -10.29 -4.43
CA GLN A 337 -18.98 -10.76 -3.28
C GLN A 337 -18.17 -11.68 -2.36
N GLY A 338 -18.53 -11.74 -1.08
CA GLY A 338 -17.93 -12.65 -0.10
C GLY A 338 -16.61 -12.18 0.53
N GLN A 339 -16.22 -10.92 0.30
CA GLN A 339 -15.03 -10.28 0.89
C GLN A 339 -15.39 -9.18 1.90
N GLY A 340 -16.65 -9.13 2.37
CA GLY A 340 -17.13 -8.10 3.29
C GLY A 340 -17.66 -6.86 2.57
N GLU A 341 -17.76 -5.76 3.32
CA GLU A 341 -18.33 -4.50 2.85
C GLU A 341 -17.36 -3.71 1.95
N TYR A 342 -17.96 -2.88 1.09
CA TYR A 342 -17.24 -1.89 0.29
C TYR A 342 -17.11 -0.64 1.13
N PHE A 343 -15.91 -0.33 1.63
CA PHE A 343 -15.72 0.78 2.56
C PHE A 343 -15.55 2.11 1.83
N VAL A 344 -14.90 2.07 0.68
CA VAL A 344 -14.73 3.23 -0.21
C VAL A 344 -14.99 2.83 -1.67
N SER A 345 -15.42 3.80 -2.48
CA SER A 345 -15.49 3.66 -3.94
C SER A 345 -14.59 4.70 -4.59
N HIS A 346 -13.56 4.26 -5.30
CA HIS A 346 -12.76 5.13 -6.15
C HIS A 346 -13.47 5.31 -7.50
N HIS A 347 -13.59 6.54 -8.00
CA HIS A 347 -14.37 6.88 -9.20
C HIS A 347 -13.51 6.99 -10.46
N TYR A 348 -12.19 6.80 -10.34
CA TYR A 348 -11.27 6.67 -11.47
C TYR A 348 -11.30 7.87 -12.43
N ALA A 349 -11.50 9.08 -11.91
CA ALA A 349 -11.62 10.32 -12.69
C ALA A 349 -10.40 10.54 -13.59
N GLY A 350 -9.22 10.08 -13.16
CA GLY A 350 -8.05 9.93 -14.03
C GLY A 350 -7.52 11.26 -14.56
N SER A 351 -7.73 12.36 -13.83
CA SER A 351 -7.38 13.73 -14.24
C SER A 351 -5.90 13.93 -14.54
N TRP A 352 -5.02 13.05 -14.06
CA TRP A 352 -3.59 13.07 -14.30
C TRP A 352 -3.15 12.34 -15.58
N LYS A 353 -4.01 11.54 -16.23
CA LYS A 353 -3.64 10.68 -17.38
C LYS A 353 -3.54 11.49 -18.67
N ASN A 354 -2.60 12.42 -18.70
CA ASN A 354 -2.33 13.33 -19.82
C ASN A 354 -0.83 13.70 -19.87
N GLU A 355 -0.46 14.53 -20.83
CA GLU A 355 0.92 14.95 -21.11
C GLU A 355 1.58 15.79 -20.00
N VAL A 356 0.79 16.36 -19.09
CA VAL A 356 1.27 17.20 -17.98
C VAL A 356 1.28 16.42 -16.66
N GLY A 357 0.44 15.40 -16.50
CA GLY A 357 0.37 14.59 -15.27
C GLY A 357 -0.54 15.18 -14.20
N GLY A 358 -1.44 16.10 -14.56
CA GLY A 358 -2.33 16.82 -13.64
C GLY A 358 -3.53 17.45 -14.34
N GLU A 359 -4.41 18.10 -13.57
CA GLU A 359 -5.65 18.72 -14.05
C GLU A 359 -5.44 19.80 -15.13
N GLU A 360 -4.24 20.39 -15.18
CA GLU A 360 -3.87 21.40 -16.18
C GLU A 360 -3.91 20.84 -17.60
N GLY A 361 -3.64 19.54 -17.77
CA GLY A 361 -3.68 18.86 -19.06
C GLY A 361 -5.08 18.42 -19.50
N VAL A 362 -6.10 18.59 -18.64
CA VAL A 362 -7.49 18.32 -19.00
C VAL A 362 -8.02 19.51 -19.80
N LYS A 363 -8.27 19.30 -21.09
CA LYS A 363 -8.91 20.29 -21.96
C LYS A 363 -10.28 20.64 -21.39
N GLU A 364 -10.58 21.93 -21.26
CA GLU A 364 -11.94 22.38 -20.98
C GLU A 364 -12.82 21.92 -22.14
N ASP A 365 -13.95 21.28 -21.84
CA ASP A 365 -14.96 21.05 -22.86
C ASP A 365 -15.61 22.41 -23.12
N ASP A 366 -15.21 23.08 -24.20
CA ASP A 366 -15.77 24.37 -24.59
C ASP A 366 -17.27 24.17 -24.84
N GLY A 367 -18.08 24.51 -23.83
CA GLY A 367 -19.52 24.25 -23.74
C GLY A 367 -20.34 24.64 -24.96
N GLN A 368 -20.30 23.79 -25.98
CA GLN A 368 -21.41 23.57 -26.89
C GLN A 368 -22.22 22.44 -26.27
N GLU A 369 -23.38 22.80 -25.73
CA GLU A 369 -24.49 21.90 -25.46
C GLU A 369 -24.65 20.95 -26.67
N GLN A 370 -24.09 19.75 -26.56
CA GLN A 370 -24.60 18.61 -27.28
C GLN A 370 -25.69 18.06 -26.39
N ASP A 371 -26.94 18.20 -26.84
CA ASP A 371 -28.10 17.49 -26.32
C ASP A 371 -27.76 16.00 -26.18
N GLY A 372 -27.30 15.61 -25.00
CA GLY A 372 -27.11 14.23 -24.58
C GLY A 372 -28.33 13.88 -23.74
N GLU A 373 -29.23 13.10 -24.32
CA GLU A 373 -30.39 12.57 -23.61
C GLU A 373 -29.94 11.88 -22.31
N GLU A 374 -30.36 12.43 -21.17
CA GLU A 374 -30.36 11.71 -19.89
C GLU A 374 -31.30 10.51 -20.03
N GLU A 375 -30.75 9.32 -20.24
CA GLU A 375 -31.54 8.09 -20.17
C GLU A 375 -31.66 7.66 -18.70
N VAL A 376 -32.77 8.09 -18.09
CA VAL A 376 -33.32 7.53 -16.86
C VAL A 376 -33.53 6.03 -17.06
N VAL A 377 -32.72 5.21 -16.40
CA VAL A 377 -32.92 3.75 -16.40
C VAL A 377 -34.16 3.42 -15.58
N ILE A 378 -35.28 3.19 -16.27
CA ILE A 378 -36.48 2.56 -15.70
C ILE A 378 -36.20 1.06 -15.61
N VAL A 379 -36.13 0.53 -14.39
CA VAL A 379 -36.13 -0.92 -14.15
C VAL A 379 -37.56 -1.42 -14.38
N VAL A 380 -37.77 -2.17 -15.47
CA VAL A 380 -38.99 -2.95 -15.69
C VAL A 380 -38.71 -4.36 -15.19
N GLU A 381 -39.43 -4.79 -14.16
CA GLU A 381 -39.50 -6.20 -13.76
C GLU A 381 -40.28 -6.96 -14.84
N ASP A 382 -39.62 -7.83 -15.60
CA ASP A 382 -40.31 -8.79 -16.45
C ASP A 382 -40.69 -10.02 -15.63
N GLY A 383 -42.00 -10.16 -15.43
CA GLY A 383 -42.65 -11.37 -14.93
C GLY A 383 -42.60 -12.48 -15.97
N ASP A 384 -42.26 -13.67 -15.46
CA ASP A 384 -42.19 -14.94 -16.15
C ASP A 384 -43.61 -15.43 -16.53
N GLU A 385 -43.91 -15.51 -17.83
CA GLU A 385 -45.04 -16.30 -18.36
C GLU A 385 -44.49 -17.50 -19.15
N GLY A 386 -44.30 -18.61 -18.42
CA GLY A 386 -44.17 -19.95 -18.98
C GLY A 386 -45.55 -20.53 -19.31
N ALA A 387 -45.74 -20.85 -20.59
CA ALA A 387 -46.94 -21.46 -21.13
C ALA A 387 -47.06 -22.95 -20.76
N ASP A 388 -48.08 -23.30 -19.98
CA ASP A 388 -48.57 -24.66 -19.84
C ASP A 388 -49.96 -24.75 -20.52
N GLY A 389 -50.00 -25.47 -21.63
CA GLY A 389 -51.25 -25.86 -22.29
C GLY A 389 -51.71 -27.22 -21.78
N GLU A 390 -52.89 -27.27 -21.18
CA GLU A 390 -53.76 -28.45 -21.20
C GLU A 390 -55.21 -27.99 -20.97
N GLY A 391 -56.09 -28.32 -21.92
CA GLY A 391 -57.49 -27.93 -21.89
C GLY A 391 -58.37 -28.95 -21.19
N ASP A 392 -59.47 -28.47 -20.59
CA ASP A 392 -60.80 -29.09 -20.62
C ASP A 392 -61.82 -28.14 -19.97
N GLY A 393 -63.07 -28.16 -20.44
CA GLY A 393 -64.22 -27.79 -19.60
C GLY A 393 -65.09 -26.60 -20.05
N GLY A 394 -66.10 -26.91 -20.87
CA GLY A 394 -67.51 -26.44 -20.74
C GLY A 394 -67.82 -24.93 -20.87
N LYS A 395 -68.41 -24.47 -21.98
CA LYS A 395 -69.86 -24.42 -22.33
C LYS A 395 -70.71 -23.35 -21.63
N GLU A 396 -71.43 -22.62 -22.49
CA GLU A 396 -72.73 -21.93 -22.30
C GLU A 396 -72.73 -20.73 -21.32
N GLU A 397 -73.38 -19.59 -21.55
CA GLU A 397 -74.41 -19.15 -22.50
C GLU A 397 -74.56 -17.62 -22.33
N GLY A 398 -75.13 -16.93 -23.34
CA GLY A 398 -75.84 -15.66 -23.10
C GLY A 398 -75.53 -14.49 -24.04
N SER A 399 -76.14 -14.51 -25.22
CA SER A 399 -76.65 -13.33 -25.94
C SER A 399 -77.49 -12.44 -25.00
N GLU A 400 -77.64 -11.12 -25.16
CA GLU A 400 -77.85 -10.30 -26.36
C GLU A 400 -77.61 -8.82 -26.00
#